data_AF-A0A8T0P767-F1
#
_entry.id   AF-A0A8T0P767-F1
#
_cell.length_a   1.000
_cell.length_b   1.000
_cell.length_c   1.000
_cell.angle_alpha   90.00
_cell.angle_beta   90.00
_cell.angle_gamma   90.00
#
_symmetry.space_group_name_H-M   'P 1'
#
loop_
_entity.id
_entity.type
_entity.pdbx_description
1 polymer ?
#
loop_
_entity_poly.entity_id
_entity_poly.type
_entity_poly.pdbx_seq_one_letter_code
_entity_poly.pdbx_strand_id
1 'polypeptide(L)'
;MSSRNARLLTFNPERVQEVLLRAEELGVPCSSGMFKHVVSAHSYTTKQKDAARLEFFRRTLGCSKNEVAIAVYKVPAILILSEQSLLRKIQFLINDVGLEPRYILERSMVRTQLGEAASAPALCHEDPAHKGIAGDQCELLLNS
;
A
#
# COMPACT_ATOMS: atom_id res chain seq x y z
N MET A 1 8.52 21.41 -9.17
CA MET A 1 8.52 19.99 -9.59
C MET A 1 9.62 19.25 -8.83
N SER A 2 9.36 18.81 -7.59
CA SER A 2 10.37 18.08 -6.82
C SER A 2 10.37 16.61 -7.25
N SER A 3 11.45 16.17 -7.88
CA SER A 3 11.60 14.81 -8.40
C SER A 3 11.65 13.81 -7.24
N ARG A 4 10.60 12.99 -7.07
CA ARG A 4 10.55 11.89 -6.07
C ARG A 4 11.56 10.77 -6.32
N ASN A 5 12.52 10.96 -7.23
CA ASN A 5 13.45 9.94 -7.71
C ASN A 5 14.93 10.35 -7.57
N ALA A 6 15.25 11.33 -6.73
CA ALA A 6 16.64 11.76 -6.49
C ALA A 6 17.58 10.58 -6.13
N ARG A 7 17.05 9.52 -5.51
CA ARG A 7 17.82 8.31 -5.18
C ARG A 7 18.33 7.55 -6.42
N LEU A 8 17.56 7.50 -7.52
CA LEU A 8 17.99 6.80 -8.74
C LEU A 8 19.24 7.43 -9.35
N LEU A 9 19.42 8.74 -9.21
CA LEU A 9 20.59 9.46 -9.71
C LEU A 9 21.89 9.08 -8.97
N THR A 10 21.78 8.45 -7.79
CA THR A 10 22.92 7.97 -7.01
C THR A 10 23.30 6.52 -7.31
N PHE A 11 22.50 5.82 -8.12
CA PHE A 11 22.74 4.41 -8.44
C PHE A 11 23.72 4.27 -9.61
N ASN A 12 24.49 3.18 -9.60
CA ASN A 12 25.24 2.78 -10.79
C ASN A 12 24.26 2.26 -11.86
N PRO A 13 24.67 2.21 -13.14
CA PRO A 13 23.78 1.79 -14.24
C PRO A 13 23.18 0.40 -14.05
N GLU A 14 23.94 -0.55 -13.49
CA GLU A 14 23.50 -1.92 -13.22
C GLU A 14 22.31 -1.96 -12.26
N ARG A 15 22.38 -1.18 -11.17
CA ARG A 15 21.30 -1.09 -10.18
C ARG A 15 20.08 -0.35 -10.73
N VAL A 16 20.28 0.63 -11.60
CA VAL A 16 19.15 1.27 -12.32
C VAL A 16 18.45 0.23 -13.19
N GLN A 17 19.19 -0.57 -13.95
CA GLN A 17 18.64 -1.63 -14.78
C GLN A 17 17.89 -2.69 -13.95
N GLU A 18 18.44 -3.09 -12.80
CA GLU A 18 17.75 -4.01 -11.87
C GLU A 18 16.38 -3.46 -11.41
N VAL A 19 16.31 -2.17 -11.06
CA VAL A 19 15.06 -1.52 -10.65
C VAL A 19 14.03 -1.50 -11.79
N LEU A 20 14.48 -1.20 -13.01
CA LEU A 20 13.60 -1.18 -14.19
C LEU A 20 13.07 -2.59 -14.50
N LEU A 21 13.93 -3.60 -14.48
CA LEU A 21 13.55 -5.00 -14.69
C LEU A 21 12.54 -5.47 -13.64
N ARG A 22 12.72 -5.12 -12.36
CA ARG A 22 11.75 -5.42 -11.31
C ARG A 22 10.38 -4.77 -11.55
N ALA A 23 10.36 -3.55 -12.09
CA ALA A 23 9.11 -2.88 -12.44
C ALA A 23 8.40 -3.56 -13.63
N GLU A 24 9.17 -4.03 -14.62
CA GLU A 24 8.66 -4.80 -15.76
C GLU A 24 8.15 -6.19 -15.36
N GLU A 25 8.84 -6.88 -14.42
CA GLU A 25 8.42 -8.18 -13.85
C GLU A 25 7.02 -8.11 -13.19
N LEU A 26 6.58 -6.93 -12.76
CA LEU A 26 5.23 -6.69 -12.23
C LEU A 26 4.16 -6.47 -13.31
N GLY A 27 4.54 -6.56 -14.59
CA GLY A 27 3.63 -6.40 -15.73
C GLY A 27 3.24 -4.95 -16.02
N VAL A 28 4.02 -3.98 -15.55
CA VAL A 28 3.72 -2.55 -15.71
C VAL A 28 4.36 -2.03 -17.00
N PRO A 29 3.58 -1.60 -18.00
CA PRO A 29 4.15 -1.06 -19.24
C PRO A 29 4.94 0.22 -18.96
N CYS A 30 6.13 0.37 -19.55
CA CYS A 30 6.98 1.55 -19.41
C CYS A 30 6.31 2.85 -19.90
N SER A 31 5.32 2.73 -20.80
CA SER A 31 4.49 3.84 -21.29
C SER A 31 3.44 4.32 -20.27
N SER A 32 3.17 3.54 -19.22
CA SER A 32 2.21 3.92 -18.19
C SER A 32 2.78 4.98 -17.25
N GLY A 33 1.97 5.99 -16.93
CA GLY A 33 2.30 6.97 -15.88
C GLY A 33 2.54 6.33 -14.51
N MET A 34 2.08 5.08 -14.29
CA MET A 34 2.33 4.32 -13.06
C MET A 34 3.76 3.77 -12.97
N PHE A 35 4.42 3.56 -14.11
CA PHE A 35 5.76 2.99 -14.16
C PHE A 35 6.77 3.79 -13.32
N LYS A 36 6.71 5.13 -13.41
CA LYS A 36 7.58 6.02 -12.59
C LYS A 36 7.35 5.87 -11.08
N HIS A 37 6.15 5.51 -10.64
CA HIS A 37 5.81 5.31 -9.23
C HIS A 37 6.30 3.96 -8.72
N VAL A 38 6.19 2.92 -9.54
CA VAL A 38 6.73 1.59 -9.26
C VAL A 38 8.25 1.62 -9.20
N VAL A 39 8.89 2.25 -10.20
CA VAL A 39 10.34 2.50 -10.22
C VAL A 39 10.79 3.31 -9.00
N SER A 40 10.03 4.35 -8.64
CA SER A 40 10.30 5.12 -7.42
C SER A 40 10.29 4.23 -6.19
N ALA A 41 9.25 3.41 -6.00
CA ALA A 41 9.13 2.50 -4.85
C ALA A 41 10.29 1.50 -4.80
N HIS A 42 10.60 0.85 -5.92
CA HIS A 42 11.71 -0.10 -6.01
C HIS A 42 13.08 0.54 -5.80
N SER A 43 13.23 1.85 -5.99
CA SER A 43 14.48 2.54 -5.65
C SER A 43 14.75 2.55 -4.13
N TYR A 44 13.72 2.41 -3.29
CA TYR A 44 13.84 2.35 -1.83
C TYR A 44 13.92 0.91 -1.29
N THR A 45 13.71 -0.11 -2.13
CA THR A 45 13.63 -1.51 -1.72
C THR A 45 14.62 -2.41 -2.48
N THR A 46 14.81 -3.63 -1.99
CA THR A 46 15.59 -4.68 -2.66
C THR A 46 14.65 -5.77 -3.14
N LYS A 47 15.09 -6.59 -4.12
CA LYS A 47 14.30 -7.74 -4.60
C LYS A 47 13.83 -8.66 -3.46
N GLN A 48 14.70 -8.90 -2.47
CA GLN A 48 14.38 -9.70 -1.29
C GLN A 48 13.28 -9.05 -0.43
N LYS A 49 13.37 -7.73 -0.18
CA LYS A 49 12.36 -7.00 0.59
C LYS A 49 11.02 -7.00 -0.12
N ASP A 50 11.01 -6.81 -1.44
CA ASP A 50 9.78 -6.90 -2.23
C ASP A 50 9.17 -8.29 -2.11
N ALA A 51 9.95 -9.35 -2.32
CA ALA A 51 9.45 -10.73 -2.21
C ALA A 51 8.83 -11.04 -0.84
N ALA A 52 9.52 -10.66 0.25
CA ALA A 52 9.00 -10.80 1.61
C ALA A 52 7.69 -10.03 1.80
N ARG A 53 7.60 -8.82 1.23
CA ARG A 53 6.38 -8.00 1.24
C ARG A 53 5.20 -8.69 0.57
N LEU A 54 5.44 -9.22 -0.62
CA LEU A 54 4.40 -9.89 -1.40
C LEU A 54 3.91 -11.12 -0.64
N GLU A 55 4.83 -11.89 -0.07
CA GLU A 55 4.48 -13.06 0.75
C GLU A 55 3.68 -12.69 2.00
N PHE A 56 4.06 -11.61 2.70
CA PHE A 56 3.30 -11.07 3.82
C PHE A 56 1.84 -10.82 3.43
N PHE A 57 1.58 -10.10 2.33
CA PHE A 57 0.22 -9.84 1.87
C PHE A 57 -0.54 -11.11 1.53
N ARG A 58 0.11 -12.08 0.87
CA ARG A 58 -0.53 -13.37 0.55
C ARG A 58 -0.97 -14.11 1.80
N ARG A 59 -0.12 -14.15 2.82
CA ARG A 59 -0.41 -14.83 4.08
C ARG A 59 -1.49 -14.11 4.89
N THR A 60 -1.44 -12.78 4.97
CA THR A 60 -2.37 -11.98 5.78
C THR A 60 -3.75 -11.84 5.15
N LEU A 61 -3.84 -11.71 3.83
CA LEU A 61 -5.09 -11.44 3.11
C LEU A 61 -5.62 -12.67 2.35
N GLY A 62 -4.94 -13.81 2.42
CA GLY A 62 -5.36 -15.05 1.77
C GLY A 62 -5.43 -14.97 0.23
N CYS A 63 -4.57 -14.14 -0.38
CA CYS A 63 -4.66 -13.81 -1.81
C CYS A 63 -3.60 -14.53 -2.66
N SER A 64 -3.90 -14.64 -3.96
CA SER A 64 -3.04 -15.21 -4.98
C SER A 64 -1.89 -14.26 -5.36
N LYS A 65 -0.85 -14.81 -6.00
CA LYS A 65 0.30 -14.02 -6.49
C LYS A 65 -0.14 -12.88 -7.43
N ASN A 66 -1.13 -13.15 -8.27
CA ASN A 66 -1.62 -12.20 -9.26
C ASN A 66 -2.37 -11.03 -8.61
N GLU A 67 -3.23 -11.31 -7.62
CA GLU A 67 -3.97 -10.27 -6.88
C GLU A 67 -3.01 -9.31 -6.16
N VAL A 68 -1.93 -9.82 -5.56
CA VAL A 68 -0.92 -8.98 -4.92
C VAL A 68 -0.16 -8.13 -5.96
N ALA A 69 0.20 -8.69 -7.11
CA ALA A 69 0.85 -7.92 -8.18
C ALA A 69 -0.02 -6.77 -8.67
N ILE A 70 -1.33 -7.00 -8.83
CA ILE A 70 -2.31 -5.96 -9.18
C ILE A 70 -2.38 -4.89 -8.09
N ALA A 71 -2.36 -5.27 -6.81
CA ALA A 71 -2.38 -4.33 -5.70
C ALA A 71 -1.10 -3.45 -5.66
N VAL A 72 0.09 -4.04 -5.89
CA VAL A 72 1.35 -3.30 -5.99
C VAL A 72 1.34 -2.34 -7.18
N TYR A 73 0.81 -2.78 -8.32
CA TYR A 73 0.64 -1.92 -9.49
C TYR A 73 -0.22 -0.69 -9.17
N LYS A 74 -1.37 -0.89 -8.49
CA LYS A 74 -2.25 0.21 -8.12
C LYS A 74 -1.64 1.12 -7.05
N VAL A 75 -0.94 0.56 -6.07
CA VAL A 75 -0.35 1.30 -4.95
C VAL A 75 1.07 0.81 -4.64
N PRO A 76 2.09 1.32 -5.35
CA PRO A 76 3.48 0.90 -5.16
C PRO A 76 4.03 1.24 -3.76
N ALA A 77 3.41 2.21 -3.08
CA ALA A 77 3.77 2.62 -1.72
C ALA A 77 3.68 1.47 -0.71
N ILE A 78 2.87 0.43 -0.98
CA ILE A 78 2.82 -0.74 -0.13
C ILE A 78 4.15 -1.48 -0.04
N LEU A 79 5.08 -1.30 -0.98
CA LEU A 79 6.42 -1.89 -0.90
C LEU A 79 7.34 -1.15 0.08
N ILE A 80 7.05 0.11 0.39
CA ILE A 80 7.96 0.99 1.15
C ILE A 80 7.67 1.00 2.66
N LEU A 81 6.42 0.75 3.07
CA LEU A 81 6.05 0.79 4.50
C LEU A 81 6.72 -0.36 5.30
N SER A 82 6.56 -0.40 6.62
CA SER A 82 6.96 -1.58 7.42
C SER A 82 5.84 -2.62 7.47
N GLU A 83 6.16 -3.89 7.75
CA GLU A 83 5.13 -4.95 7.88
C GLU A 83 4.20 -4.67 9.06
N GLN A 84 4.74 -4.19 10.18
CA GLN A 84 3.93 -3.77 11.34
C GLN A 84 2.93 -2.67 10.98
N SER A 85 3.35 -1.68 10.19
CA SER A 85 2.46 -0.59 9.75
C SER A 85 1.36 -1.09 8.83
N LEU A 86 1.67 -2.02 7.94
CA LEU A 86 0.68 -2.66 7.08
C LEU A 86 -0.30 -3.50 7.90
N LEU A 87 0.20 -4.32 8.82
CA LEU A 87 -0.63 -5.21 9.62
C LEU A 87 -1.65 -4.44 10.44
N ARG A 88 -1.23 -3.35 11.11
CA ARG A 88 -2.14 -2.48 11.86
C ARG A 88 -3.24 -1.89 10.97
N LYS A 89 -2.87 -1.41 9.78
CA LYS A 89 -3.85 -0.86 8.82
C LYS A 89 -4.81 -1.92 8.30
N ILE A 90 -4.31 -3.11 7.99
CA ILE A 90 -5.14 -4.24 7.53
C ILE A 90 -6.10 -4.67 8.63
N GLN A 91 -5.62 -4.86 9.86
CA GLN A 91 -6.45 -5.24 11.00
C GLN A 91 -7.53 -4.22 11.28
N PHE A 92 -7.21 -2.92 11.22
CA PHE A 92 -8.20 -1.86 11.37
C PHE A 92 -9.30 -1.93 10.30
N LEU A 93 -8.91 -2.09 9.03
CA LEU A 93 -9.87 -2.18 7.93
C LEU A 93 -10.78 -3.42 8.04
N ILE A 94 -10.26 -4.54 8.54
CA ILE A 94 -11.03 -5.77 8.70
C ILE A 94 -11.91 -5.71 9.95
N ASN A 95 -11.33 -5.37 11.10
CA ASN A 95 -11.99 -5.51 12.40
C ASN A 95 -12.88 -4.33 12.73
N ASP A 96 -12.40 -3.10 12.51
CA ASP A 96 -13.12 -1.88 12.89
C ASP A 96 -14.05 -1.40 11.77
N VAL A 97 -13.60 -1.51 10.51
CA VAL A 97 -14.40 -1.06 9.34
C VAL A 97 -15.23 -2.18 8.72
N GLY A 98 -14.91 -3.46 8.99
CA GLY A 98 -15.65 -4.61 8.46
C GLY A 98 -15.43 -4.87 6.97
N LEU A 99 -14.28 -4.47 6.41
CA LEU A 99 -13.97 -4.68 4.99
C LEU A 99 -13.40 -6.07 4.73
N GLU A 100 -13.89 -6.70 3.68
CA GLU A 100 -13.37 -7.98 3.21
C GLU A 100 -11.92 -7.85 2.69
N PRO A 101 -11.03 -8.81 2.98
CA PRO A 101 -9.62 -8.78 2.55
C PRO A 101 -9.41 -8.55 1.04
N ARG A 102 -10.26 -9.17 0.19
CA ARG A 102 -10.22 -8.98 -1.26
C ARG A 102 -10.56 -7.55 -1.66
N TYR A 103 -11.52 -6.95 -0.98
CA TYR A 103 -11.93 -5.58 -1.21
C TYR A 103 -10.82 -4.58 -0.84
N ILE A 104 -10.09 -4.86 0.26
CA ILE A 104 -8.91 -4.06 0.68
C ILE A 104 -7.80 -4.09 -0.38
N LEU A 105 -7.58 -5.23 -1.04
CA LEU A 105 -6.61 -5.37 -2.14
C LEU A 105 -7.07 -4.63 -3.40
N GLU A 106 -8.33 -4.81 -3.79
CA GLU A 106 -8.89 -4.26 -5.03
C GLU A 106 -8.99 -2.73 -4.99
N ARG A 107 -9.33 -2.17 -3.82
CA ARG A 107 -9.45 -0.72 -3.56
C ARG A 107 -8.17 -0.09 -3.01
N SER A 108 -7.13 -0.91 -2.81
CA SER A 108 -5.73 -0.54 -2.60
C SER A 108 -5.53 0.56 -1.54
N MET A 109 -5.54 0.19 -0.25
CA MET A 109 -5.13 1.01 0.91
C MET A 109 -5.16 2.54 0.67
N VAL A 110 -6.37 3.09 0.70
CA VAL A 110 -6.75 4.52 0.60
C VAL A 110 -5.55 5.46 0.76
N ARG A 111 -5.05 5.96 -0.37
CA ARG A 111 -4.03 7.01 -0.59
C ARG A 111 -3.05 7.19 0.59
N THR A 112 -1.84 6.66 0.46
CA THR A 112 -0.74 6.80 1.45
C THR A 112 -0.30 8.26 1.61
N GLN A 113 -1.08 9.04 2.36
CA GLN A 113 -0.71 10.25 3.09
C GLN A 113 -1.38 10.19 4.47
N LEU A 114 -1.22 9.07 5.18
CA LEU A 114 -1.31 9.15 6.64
C LEU A 114 0.10 9.53 7.10
N GLY A 115 0.32 10.83 7.17
CA GLY A 115 1.50 11.41 7.80
C GLY A 115 1.60 10.91 9.25
N GLU A 116 2.82 10.94 9.75
CA GLU A 116 3.11 10.85 11.17
C GLU A 116 2.14 11.74 11.96
N ALA A 117 1.19 11.12 12.67
CA ALA A 117 0.50 11.77 13.76
C ALA A 117 0.46 10.77 14.92
N ALA A 118 1.01 11.26 16.03
CA ALA A 118 1.33 10.51 17.22
C ALA A 118 0.09 10.07 18.03
N SER A 119 0.34 9.08 18.89
CA SER A 119 -0.23 8.92 20.24
C SER A 119 -1.69 8.45 20.41
N ALA A 120 -1.79 7.20 20.92
CA ALA A 120 -2.56 6.74 22.09
C ALA A 120 -4.13 6.82 22.11
N PRO A 121 -4.79 5.98 22.93
CA PRO A 121 -6.20 5.61 22.79
C PRO A 121 -7.14 6.47 23.66
N ALA A 122 -8.34 6.77 23.17
CA ALA A 122 -9.47 7.15 24.02
C ALA A 122 -10.81 7.06 23.28
N LEU A 123 -11.73 6.33 23.93
CA LEU A 123 -13.18 6.46 23.94
C LEU A 123 -13.96 6.48 22.61
N CYS A 124 -14.81 5.46 22.44
CA CYS A 124 -16.25 5.62 22.72
C CYS A 124 -16.83 4.26 23.16
N HIS A 125 -17.22 4.18 24.44
CA HIS A 125 -18.44 3.46 24.79
C HIS A 125 -19.59 4.25 24.16
N GLU A 126 -20.51 3.57 23.44
CA GLU A 126 -21.96 3.81 23.43
C GLU A 126 -22.64 2.59 22.75
N ASP A 127 -23.85 2.28 23.22
CA ASP A 127 -24.61 1.02 23.21
C ASP A 127 -25.12 0.42 21.85
N PRO A 128 -25.60 -0.86 21.85
CA PRO A 128 -25.89 -1.65 20.66
C PRO A 128 -27.38 -1.57 20.25
N ALA A 129 -27.78 -0.60 19.44
CA ALA A 129 -29.07 -0.65 18.76
C ALA A 129 -29.19 0.35 17.60
N HIS A 130 -28.66 0.02 16.43
CA HIS A 130 -29.37 0.14 15.15
C HIS A 130 -28.50 -0.32 13.98
N LYS A 131 -29.01 -1.30 13.21
CA LYS A 131 -28.60 -1.55 11.83
C LYS A 131 -29.00 -0.34 10.98
N GLY A 132 -28.09 0.20 10.18
CA GLY A 132 -28.39 1.22 9.20
C GLY A 132 -27.13 1.71 8.49
N ILE A 133 -26.90 1.19 7.28
CA ILE A 133 -25.83 1.61 6.38
C ILE A 133 -26.00 3.11 6.08
N ALA A 134 -24.97 3.91 6.31
CA ALA A 134 -24.86 5.26 5.75
C ALA A 134 -23.43 5.50 5.29
N GLY A 135 -23.23 5.32 3.98
CA GLY A 135 -21.96 5.49 3.27
C GLY A 135 -21.48 6.94 3.13
N ASP A 136 -21.69 7.79 4.13
CA ASP A 136 -21.32 9.22 4.08
C ASP A 136 -20.42 9.70 5.24
N GLN A 137 -20.04 8.84 6.18
CA GLN A 137 -19.08 9.23 7.23
C GLN A 137 -17.61 9.05 6.82
N CYS A 138 -17.34 8.40 5.67
CA CYS A 138 -15.97 8.18 5.20
C CYS A 138 -15.27 9.44 4.69
N GLU A 139 -16.02 10.46 4.23
CA GLU A 139 -15.46 11.71 3.68
C GLU A 139 -14.97 12.69 4.76
N LEU A 140 -15.47 12.59 6.00
CA LEU A 140 -15.14 13.56 7.06
C LEU A 140 -13.92 13.18 7.90
N LEU A 141 -13.49 11.92 7.87
CA LEU A 141 -12.22 11.50 8.48
C LEU A 141 -11.04 11.57 7.50
N LEU A 142 -11.25 12.12 6.30
CA LEU A 142 -10.25 12.30 5.25
C LEU A 142 -9.71 13.74 5.16
N ASN A 143 -10.26 14.69 5.91
CA ASN A 143 -9.92 16.12 5.83
C ASN A 143 -9.55 16.80 7.18
N SER A 144 -9.16 16.04 8.22
CA SER A 144 -8.57 16.63 9.43
C SER A 144 -7.32 15.93 9.90
#